data_AF-A0A926IFC7-F1
#
_entry.id   AF-A0A926IFC7-F1
#
_cell.length_a   1.000
_cell.length_b   1.000
_cell.length_c   1.000
_cell.angle_alpha   90.00
_cell.angle_beta   90.00
_cell.angle_gamma   90.00
#
_symmetry.space_group_name_H-M   'P 1'
#
loop_
_entity.id
_entity.type
_entity.pdbx_description
1 polymer ?
#
loop_
_entity_poly.entity_id
_entity_poly.type
_entity_poly.pdbx_seq_one_letter_code
_entity_poly.pdbx_strand_id
1 'polypeptide(L)'
;VLDVYYSDATSAVAEPKIAKMLSENQVRQARIESNGAGDVICRNIKRILREDFNYVCNIDSFHQSVNKESKILSQDMWVMNNLLFPTDWDTRWKSFYGAMSMFLANFKENEHDDAPDCCSEIALLFNKGNKVKVMKKPRGL
;
A
#
# COMPACT_ATOMS: atom_id res chain seq x y z
N VAL A 1 -3.98 1.76 -11.29
CA VAL A 1 -2.76 1.07 -10.86
C VAL A 1 -1.84 0.96 -12.05
N LEU A 2 -0.59 1.41 -11.92
CA LEU A 2 0.39 1.44 -13.02
C LEU A 2 1.41 0.31 -12.90
N ASP A 3 1.78 -0.05 -11.67
CA ASP A 3 2.74 -1.12 -11.40
C ASP A 3 2.44 -1.82 -10.08
N VAL A 4 2.86 -3.08 -9.96
CA VAL A 4 2.68 -3.92 -8.78
C VAL A 4 3.92 -4.79 -8.57
N TYR A 5 4.50 -4.69 -7.36
CA TYR A 5 5.51 -5.64 -6.89
C TYR A 5 4.91 -6.53 -5.79
N TYR A 6 4.72 -7.81 -6.11
CA TYR A 6 4.17 -8.83 -5.19
C TYR A 6 5.00 -10.12 -5.31
N SER A 7 5.71 -10.50 -4.24
CA SER A 7 6.70 -11.59 -4.28
C SER A 7 7.08 -12.07 -2.88
N ASP A 8 7.37 -13.37 -2.76
CA ASP A 8 7.95 -14.00 -1.55
C ASP A 8 9.47 -13.83 -1.45
N ALA A 9 10.06 -12.99 -2.30
CA ALA A 9 11.50 -12.75 -2.30
C ALA A 9 11.95 -12.04 -1.01
N THR A 10 13.19 -12.30 -0.60
CA THR A 10 13.79 -11.63 0.56
C THR A 10 13.93 -10.13 0.32
N SER A 11 14.02 -9.35 1.41
CA SER A 11 14.16 -7.89 1.34
C SER A 11 15.37 -7.45 0.51
N ALA A 12 16.49 -8.18 0.58
CA ALA A 12 17.68 -7.91 -0.23
C ALA A 12 17.42 -7.94 -1.74
N VAL A 13 16.46 -8.75 -2.20
CA VAL A 13 16.05 -8.82 -3.61
C VAL A 13 14.91 -7.83 -3.91
N ALA A 14 14.02 -7.62 -2.95
CA ALA A 14 12.86 -6.74 -3.12
C ALA A 14 13.22 -5.25 -3.10
N GLU A 15 14.07 -4.80 -2.18
CA GLU A 15 14.39 -3.38 -1.98
C GLU A 15 14.93 -2.69 -3.26
N PRO A 16 15.90 -3.27 -4.01
CA PRO A 16 16.37 -2.65 -5.25
C PRO A 16 15.29 -2.60 -6.35
N LYS A 17 14.44 -3.63 -6.42
CA LYS A 17 13.33 -3.68 -7.39
C LYS A 17 12.26 -2.64 -7.08
N ILE A 18 11.92 -2.48 -5.80
CA ILE A 18 10.97 -1.46 -5.35
C ILE A 18 11.55 -0.06 -5.60
N ALA A 19 12.82 0.19 -5.28
CA ALA A 19 13.47 1.47 -5.57
C ALA A 19 13.45 1.79 -7.07
N LYS A 20 13.80 0.81 -7.92
CA LYS A 20 13.70 0.95 -9.38
C LYS A 20 12.28 1.29 -9.81
N MET A 21 11.28 0.55 -9.33
CA MET A 21 9.86 0.78 -9.63
C MET A 21 9.40 2.18 -9.22
N LEU A 22 9.82 2.68 -8.05
CA LEU A 22 9.50 4.03 -7.59
C LEU A 22 10.13 5.10 -8.49
N SER A 23 11.38 4.89 -8.94
CA SER A 23 12.09 5.81 -9.84
C SER A 23 11.49 5.80 -11.24
N GLU A 24 11.28 4.64 -11.86
CA GLU A 24 10.74 4.51 -13.22
C GLU A 24 9.32 5.08 -13.33
N ASN A 25 8.49 4.85 -12.32
CA ASN A 25 7.15 5.41 -12.25
C ASN A 25 7.10 6.86 -11.72
N GLN A 26 8.26 7.50 -11.50
CA GLN A 26 8.36 8.89 -11.03
C GLN A 26 7.51 9.16 -9.78
N VAL A 27 7.53 8.21 -8.84
CA VAL A 27 6.74 8.28 -7.60
C VAL A 27 7.32 9.34 -6.69
N ARG A 28 6.50 10.33 -6.29
CA ARG A 28 6.95 11.43 -5.40
C ARG A 28 6.68 11.16 -3.92
N GLN A 29 5.66 10.37 -3.62
CA GLN A 29 5.27 10.00 -2.27
C GLN A 29 5.01 8.51 -2.21
N ALA A 30 5.58 7.86 -1.21
CA ALA A 30 5.33 6.46 -0.88
C ALA A 30 5.07 6.33 0.61
N ARG A 31 4.31 5.30 0.99
CA ARG A 31 4.07 4.98 2.40
C ARG A 31 4.45 3.54 2.66
N ILE A 32 5.14 3.31 3.78
CA ILE A 32 5.55 1.97 4.20
C ILE A 32 5.06 1.76 5.64
N GLU A 33 4.43 0.61 5.89
CA GLU A 33 3.98 0.26 7.23
C GLU A 33 5.19 0.07 8.16
N SER A 34 5.14 0.69 9.33
CA SER A 34 6.18 0.65 10.36
C SER A 34 5.88 -0.46 11.37
N ASN A 35 6.59 -1.57 11.22
CA ASN A 35 6.54 -2.74 12.12
C ASN A 35 7.96 -3.22 12.52
N GLY A 36 8.94 -2.31 12.51
CA GLY A 36 10.37 -2.62 12.71
C GLY A 36 11.07 -3.04 11.42
N ALA A 37 10.58 -4.08 10.74
CA ALA A 37 11.12 -4.49 9.44
C ALA A 37 10.90 -3.41 8.37
N GLY A 38 9.70 -2.82 8.33
CA GLY A 38 9.36 -1.74 7.39
C GLY A 38 10.23 -0.49 7.54
N ASP A 39 10.71 -0.16 8.74
CA ASP A 39 11.59 0.99 8.95
C ASP A 39 13.00 0.77 8.38
N VAL A 40 13.49 -0.47 8.44
CA VAL A 40 14.75 -0.86 7.80
C VAL A 40 14.60 -0.78 6.28
N ILE A 41 13.54 -1.38 5.74
CA ILE A 41 13.21 -1.34 4.30
C ILE A 41 13.10 0.11 3.81
N CYS A 42 12.40 0.98 4.55
CA CYS A 42 12.25 2.39 4.21
C CYS A 42 13.61 3.11 4.10
N ARG A 43 14.51 2.90 5.07
CA ARG A 43 15.86 3.48 5.04
C ARG A 43 16.67 2.97 3.85
N ASN A 44 16.62 1.67 3.59
CA ASN A 44 17.36 1.07 2.49
C ASN A 44 16.86 1.53 1.12
N ILE A 45 15.55 1.57 0.89
CA ILE A 45 14.97 2.08 -0.35
C ILE A 45 15.35 3.55 -0.56
N LYS A 46 15.30 4.40 0.48
CA LYS A 46 15.75 5.81 0.38
C LYS A 46 17.23 5.90 -0.01
N ARG A 47 18.07 5.02 0.53
CA ARG A 47 19.50 4.96 0.19
C ARG A 47 19.70 4.56 -1.27
N ILE A 48 19.09 3.45 -1.70
CA ILE A 48 19.18 2.91 -3.07
C ILE A 48 18.68 3.95 -4.09
N LEU A 49 17.55 4.61 -3.82
CA LEU A 49 17.02 5.66 -4.71
C LEU A 49 18.03 6.79 -4.95
N ARG A 50 18.77 7.20 -3.92
CA ARG A 50 19.76 8.27 -4.03
C ARG A 50 21.03 7.80 -4.72
N GLU A 51 21.53 6.63 -4.34
CA GLU A 51 22.82 6.10 -4.81
C GLU A 51 22.75 5.57 -6.25
N ASP A 52 21.70 4.80 -6.58
CA ASP A 52 21.63 4.06 -7.84
C ASP A 52 20.82 4.78 -8.92
N PHE A 53 19.85 5.62 -8.50
CA PHE A 53 18.89 6.24 -9.42
C PHE A 53 18.95 7.77 -9.43
N ASN A 54 19.74 8.40 -8.55
CA ASN A 54 19.75 9.86 -8.34
C ASN A 54 18.32 10.45 -8.22
N TYR A 55 17.45 9.72 -7.52
CA TYR A 55 16.03 10.02 -7.43
C TYR A 55 15.59 10.24 -5.98
N VAL A 56 14.62 11.12 -5.77
CA VAL A 56 14.09 11.44 -4.44
C VAL A 56 12.59 11.16 -4.40
N CYS A 57 12.20 10.23 -3.54
CA CYS A 57 10.82 9.96 -3.16
C CYS A 57 10.63 10.27 -1.68
N ASN A 58 9.56 10.99 -1.32
CA ASN A 58 9.19 11.15 0.08
C ASN A 58 8.54 9.85 0.57
N ILE A 59 9.28 9.06 1.33
CA ILE A 59 8.76 7.81 1.91
C ILE A 59 8.42 8.05 3.38
N ASP A 60 7.12 8.04 3.68
CA ASP A 60 6.59 8.19 5.03
C ASP A 60 6.34 6.81 5.64
N SER A 61 6.87 6.58 6.84
CA SER A 61 6.48 5.41 7.62
C SER A 61 5.18 5.68 8.38
N PHE A 62 4.32 4.68 8.51
CA PHE A 62 3.07 4.82 9.26
C PHE A 62 2.78 3.59 10.10
N HIS A 63 2.17 3.81 11.27
CA HIS A 63 1.67 2.72 12.10
C HIS A 63 0.18 2.52 11.83
N GLN A 64 -0.23 1.27 11.63
CA GLN A 64 -1.63 0.89 11.49
C GLN A 64 -2.12 0.21 12.77
N SER A 65 -3.17 0.78 13.38
CA SER A 65 -3.78 0.25 14.60
C SER A 65 -5.10 -0.48 14.33
N VAL A 66 -5.62 -0.40 13.09
CA VAL A 66 -6.87 -1.06 12.70
C VAL A 66 -6.60 -2.53 12.41
N ASN A 67 -7.47 -3.41 12.90
CA ASN A 67 -7.44 -4.83 12.59
C ASN A 67 -7.58 -5.08 11.07
N LYS A 68 -6.71 -5.92 10.51
CA LYS A 68 -6.66 -6.22 9.06
C LYS A 68 -7.99 -6.69 8.50
N GLU A 69 -8.65 -7.64 9.16
CA GLU A 69 -9.92 -8.21 8.71
C GLU A 69 -11.02 -7.15 8.62
N SER A 70 -11.20 -6.38 9.69
CA SER A 70 -12.15 -5.27 9.69
C SER A 70 -11.82 -4.20 8.65
N LYS A 71 -10.53 -3.92 8.42
CA LYS A 71 -10.08 -2.97 7.41
C LYS A 71 -10.49 -3.46 6.02
N ILE A 72 -10.11 -4.67 5.64
CA ILE A 72 -10.39 -5.22 4.31
C ILE A 72 -11.89 -5.29 4.05
N LEU A 73 -12.68 -5.86 4.98
CA LEU A 73 -14.13 -5.99 4.82
C LEU A 73 -14.86 -4.64 4.78
N SER A 74 -14.33 -3.59 5.42
CA SER A 74 -14.95 -2.26 5.39
C SER A 74 -14.58 -1.44 4.15
N GLN A 75 -13.50 -1.81 3.45
CA GLN A 75 -12.99 -1.07 2.29
C GLN A 75 -13.15 -1.81 0.96
N ASP A 76 -13.61 -3.07 0.98
CA ASP A 76 -13.79 -3.93 -0.19
C ASP A 76 -14.55 -3.25 -1.34
N MET A 77 -15.71 -2.65 -1.04
CA MET A 77 -16.56 -1.98 -2.01
C MET A 77 -15.88 -0.73 -2.59
N TRP A 78 -15.08 -0.02 -1.78
CA TRP A 78 -14.31 1.11 -2.30
C TRP A 78 -13.22 0.62 -3.25
N VAL A 79 -12.49 -0.44 -2.88
CA VAL A 79 -11.44 -1.05 -3.68
C VAL A 79 -11.98 -1.50 -5.03
N MET A 80 -13.06 -2.28 -5.04
CA MET A 80 -13.67 -2.83 -6.26
C MET A 80 -14.14 -1.75 -7.23
N ASN A 81 -14.65 -0.62 -6.72
CA ASN A 81 -15.20 0.45 -7.57
C ASN A 81 -14.18 1.50 -8.01
N ASN A 82 -13.05 1.67 -7.30
CA ASN A 82 -12.14 2.80 -7.50
C ASN A 82 -10.72 2.41 -7.92
N LEU A 83 -10.26 1.18 -7.67
CA LEU A 83 -8.96 0.73 -8.15
C LEU A 83 -9.08 0.20 -9.58
N LEU A 84 -8.63 1.01 -10.53
CA LEU A 84 -8.59 0.63 -11.94
C LEU A 84 -7.26 -0.05 -12.28
N PHE A 85 -7.32 -1.24 -12.87
CA PHE A 85 -6.16 -2.00 -13.33
C PHE A 85 -6.10 -2.01 -14.87
N PRO A 86 -4.91 -2.19 -15.48
CA PRO A 86 -4.78 -2.45 -16.91
C PRO A 86 -5.59 -3.69 -17.33
N THR A 87 -6.00 -3.75 -18.60
CA THR A 87 -6.82 -4.87 -19.12
C THR A 87 -6.13 -6.22 -19.06
N ASP A 88 -4.79 -6.24 -19.02
CA ASP A 88 -3.95 -7.44 -19.00
C ASP A 88 -3.38 -7.76 -17.60
N TRP A 89 -3.89 -7.14 -16.53
CA TRP A 89 -3.34 -7.27 -15.18
C TRP A 89 -3.37 -8.71 -14.63
N ASP A 90 -4.30 -9.54 -15.10
CA ASP A 90 -4.44 -10.96 -14.77
C ASP A 90 -3.24 -11.80 -15.24
N THR A 91 -2.67 -11.45 -16.39
CA THR A 91 -1.47 -12.10 -16.92
C THR A 91 -0.19 -11.39 -16.47
N ARG A 92 -0.21 -10.05 -16.44
CA ARG A 92 0.91 -9.20 -16.05
C ARG A 92 1.33 -9.42 -14.59
N TRP A 93 0.35 -9.55 -13.69
CA TRP A 93 0.56 -9.72 -12.25
C TRP A 93 -0.22 -10.91 -11.72
N LYS A 94 -0.07 -12.08 -12.35
CA LYS A 94 -0.86 -13.30 -12.07
C LYS A 94 -0.98 -13.66 -10.59
N SER A 95 0.11 -13.62 -9.82
CA SER A 95 0.08 -13.95 -8.38
C SER A 95 -0.73 -12.93 -7.58
N PHE A 96 -0.58 -11.63 -7.90
CA PHE A 96 -1.35 -10.56 -7.27
C PHE A 96 -2.83 -10.63 -7.65
N TYR A 97 -3.13 -10.89 -8.93
CA TYR A 97 -4.49 -11.10 -9.42
C TYR A 97 -5.16 -12.23 -8.65
N GLY A 98 -4.52 -13.40 -8.54
CA GLY A 98 -5.03 -14.53 -7.76
C GLY A 98 -5.30 -14.15 -6.29
N ALA A 99 -4.35 -13.47 -5.64
CA ALA A 99 -4.48 -13.02 -4.26
C ALA A 99 -5.66 -12.04 -4.06
N MET A 100 -6.01 -11.23 -5.06
CA MET A 100 -7.15 -10.33 -5.01
C MET A 100 -8.48 -11.02 -5.37
N SER A 101 -8.50 -11.83 -6.43
CA SER A 101 -9.73 -12.40 -6.98
C SER A 101 -10.24 -13.62 -6.22
N MET A 102 -9.34 -14.34 -5.54
CA MET A 102 -9.67 -15.55 -4.77
C MET A 102 -9.87 -15.28 -3.29
N PHE A 103 -9.67 -14.04 -2.83
CA PHE A 103 -9.84 -13.67 -1.44
C PHE A 103 -11.30 -13.81 -1.02
N LEU A 104 -11.55 -14.55 0.06
CA LEU A 104 -12.89 -14.77 0.60
C LEU A 104 -13.15 -13.90 1.84
N ALA A 105 -14.40 -13.49 2.02
CA ALA A 105 -14.81 -12.76 3.22
C ALA A 105 -14.62 -13.59 4.52
N ASN A 106 -14.62 -14.92 4.42
CA ASN A 106 -14.24 -15.79 5.53
C ASN A 106 -12.71 -15.87 5.64
N PHE A 107 -12.12 -15.05 6.52
CA PHE A 107 -10.66 -14.90 6.66
C PHE A 107 -9.90 -16.20 6.92
N LYS A 108 -10.53 -17.18 7.58
CA LYS A 108 -9.89 -18.46 7.92
C LYS A 108 -9.57 -19.34 6.71
N GLU A 109 -10.21 -19.07 5.57
CA GLU A 109 -10.00 -19.81 4.33
C GLU A 109 -8.88 -19.20 3.46
N ASN A 110 -8.34 -18.04 3.83
CA ASN A 110 -7.30 -17.35 3.07
C ASN A 110 -5.92 -17.62 3.69
N GLU A 111 -4.98 -18.09 2.87
CA GLU A 111 -3.59 -18.30 3.31
C GLU A 111 -2.82 -16.99 3.46
N HIS A 112 -3.14 -16.00 2.62
CA HIS A 112 -2.47 -14.71 2.57
C HIS A 112 -3.48 -13.57 2.43
N ASP A 113 -3.19 -12.42 3.04
CA ASP A 113 -4.03 -11.22 3.02
C ASP A 113 -3.31 -9.97 2.49
N ASP A 114 -2.04 -10.08 2.09
CA ASP A 114 -1.18 -8.92 1.85
C ASP A 114 -1.65 -8.04 0.68
N ALA A 115 -2.11 -8.65 -0.42
CA ALA A 115 -2.65 -7.93 -1.57
C ALA A 115 -3.95 -7.16 -1.22
N PRO A 116 -5.00 -7.80 -0.68
CA PRO A 116 -6.21 -7.08 -0.28
C PRO A 116 -5.96 -6.09 0.86
N ASP A 117 -5.04 -6.39 1.80
CA ASP A 117 -4.67 -5.47 2.87
C ASP A 117 -4.01 -4.18 2.31
N CYS A 118 -3.09 -4.33 1.37
CA CYS A 118 -2.43 -3.21 0.69
C CYS A 118 -3.43 -2.33 -0.07
N CYS A 119 -4.34 -2.92 -0.85
CA CYS A 119 -5.39 -2.19 -1.55
C CYS A 119 -6.33 -1.46 -0.58
N SER A 120 -6.66 -2.09 0.55
CA SER A 120 -7.52 -1.50 1.57
C SER A 120 -6.82 -0.36 2.32
N GLU A 121 -5.50 -0.40 2.50
CA GLU A 121 -4.74 0.72 3.05
C GLU A 121 -4.77 1.94 2.11
N ILE A 122 -4.70 1.72 0.79
CA ILE A 122 -4.89 2.77 -0.19
C ILE A 122 -6.30 3.38 -0.04
N ALA A 123 -7.34 2.56 0.06
CA ALA A 123 -8.71 3.05 0.26
C ALA A 123 -8.86 3.91 1.52
N LEU A 124 -8.23 3.50 2.64
CA LEU A 124 -8.23 4.27 3.88
C LEU A 124 -7.59 5.65 3.72
N LEU A 125 -6.53 5.79 2.91
CA LEU A 125 -5.90 7.09 2.65
C LEU A 125 -6.87 8.08 2.03
N PHE A 126 -7.67 7.63 1.07
CA PHE A 126 -8.69 8.47 0.44
C PHE A 126 -9.85 8.76 1.40
N ASN A 127 -10.27 7.79 2.21
CA ASN A 127 -11.41 7.96 3.12
C ASN A 127 -11.08 8.77 4.39
N LYS A 128 -9.83 8.75 4.88
CA LYS A 128 -9.39 9.55 6.04
C LYS A 128 -9.44 11.06 5.78
N GLY A 129 -9.42 11.51 4.52
CA GLY A 129 -9.53 12.91 4.12
C GLY A 129 -10.87 13.58 4.44
N ASN A 130 -11.92 12.81 4.73
CA ASN A 130 -13.28 13.32 4.94
C ASN A 130 -13.65 13.63 6.40
N LYS A 131 -12.70 13.60 7.35
CA LYS A 131 -12.97 14.07 8.72
C LYS A 131 -12.96 15.61 8.75
N VAL A 132 -14.10 16.22 8.44
CA VAL A 132 -14.35 17.63 8.77
C VAL A 132 -14.12 17.81 10.28
N LYS A 133 -13.06 18.53 10.66
CA LYS A 133 -12.89 18.97 12.05
C LYS A 133 -13.99 19.99 12.33
N VAL A 134 -15.06 19.57 13.01
CA VAL A 134 -16.04 20.49 13.58
C VAL A 134 -15.33 21.33 14.64
N MET A 135 -14.93 22.55 14.28
CA MET A 135 -14.43 23.53 15.24
C MET A 135 -15.58 23.90 16.18
N LYS A 136 -15.45 23.60 17.47
CA LYS A 136 -16.37 24.13 18.47
C LYS A 136 -16.20 25.65 18.49
N LYS A 137 -17.29 26.41 18.27
CA LYS A 137 -17.28 27.86 18.50
C LYS A 137 -16.80 28.12 19.93
N PRO A 138 -15.88 29.07 20.16
CA PRO A 138 -15.55 29.48 21.51
C PRO A 138 -16.83 29.97 22.19
N ARG A 139 -17.10 29.47 23.40
CA ARG A 139 -18.17 30.03 24.24
C ARG A 139 -17.74 31.45 24.62
N GLY A 140 -18.71 32.36 24.54
CA GLY A 140 -18.49 33.80 24.46
C GLY A 140 -17.64 34.42 25.57
N LEU A 141 -17.10 35.59 25.22
CA LEU A 141 -16.90 36.72 26.13
C LEU A 141 -18.25 37.43 26.33
#